data_AF-A0A0C3K2M0-F1
#
_entry.id   AF-A0A0C3K2M0-F1
#
_cell.length_a   1.000
_cell.length_b   1.000
_cell.length_c   1.000
_cell.angle_alpha   90.00
_cell.angle_beta   90.00
_cell.angle_gamma   90.00
#
_symmetry.space_group_name_H-M   'P 1'
#
loop_
_entity.id
_entity.type
_entity.pdbx_description
1 polymer ?
#
loop_
_entity_poly.entity_id
_entity_poly.type
_entity_poly.pdbx_seq_one_letter_code
_entity_poly.pdbx_strand_id
1 'polypeptide(L)'
;KRRAVFRVWPRDPKGKVFFRYEANFMPGGKVAPNGIRSWGATLYDFYSIKPIPSEPGIIAYLSGSRIAAAMRENGEVEHCRDELEWADNEESPCEI
;
A
#
# COMPACT_ATOMS: atom_id res chain seq x y z
N LYS A 1 20.91 -9.02 5.28
CA LYS A 1 20.74 -8.00 4.21
C LYS A 1 19.46 -7.20 4.52
N ARG A 2 19.54 -5.91 4.81
CA ARG A 2 18.34 -5.07 5.06
C ARG A 2 17.84 -4.55 3.71
N ARG A 3 16.55 -4.75 3.42
CA ARG A 3 15.88 -4.18 2.23
C ARG A 3 15.34 -2.82 2.62
N ALA A 4 15.66 -1.78 1.84
CA ALA A 4 15.14 -0.44 2.07
C ALA A 4 13.92 -0.22 1.17
N VAL A 5 12.91 0.47 1.71
CA VAL A 5 11.75 0.94 0.97
C VAL A 5 12.04 2.37 0.54
N PHE A 6 12.05 2.63 -0.77
CA PHE A 6 12.51 3.90 -1.33
C PHE A 6 11.37 4.85 -1.69
N ARG A 7 10.14 4.34 -1.79
CA ARG A 7 8.99 5.11 -2.27
C ARG A 7 8.08 5.51 -1.12
N VAL A 8 7.44 6.67 -1.27
CA VAL A 8 6.40 7.17 -0.38
C VAL A 8 5.10 7.15 -1.16
N TRP A 9 4.03 6.63 -0.58
CA TRP A 9 2.71 6.68 -1.18
C TRP A 9 2.03 8.03 -0.84
N PRO A 10 1.64 8.84 -1.84
CA PRO A 10 0.97 10.11 -1.62
C PRO A 10 -0.43 9.95 -1.01
N ARG A 11 -0.82 10.88 -0.12
CA ARG A 11 -2.11 10.84 0.58
C ARG A 11 -2.76 12.21 0.57
N ASP A 12 -4.09 12.25 0.63
CA ASP A 12 -4.79 13.49 0.96
C ASP A 12 -4.43 13.89 2.40
N PRO A 13 -3.90 15.12 2.65
CA PRO A 13 -3.65 15.62 3.99
C PRO A 13 -4.91 15.67 4.89
N LYS A 14 -6.10 15.71 4.29
CA LYS A 14 -7.41 15.65 4.95
C LYS A 14 -8.09 14.28 4.78
N GLY A 15 -7.35 13.30 4.27
CA GLY A 15 -7.82 11.96 3.98
C GLY A 15 -8.24 11.19 5.23
N LYS A 16 -8.87 10.03 5.00
CA LYS A 16 -9.35 9.18 6.10
C LYS A 16 -8.20 8.41 6.73
N VAL A 17 -8.39 7.99 7.97
CA VAL A 17 -7.51 7.00 8.59
C VAL A 17 -7.57 5.71 7.78
N PHE A 18 -6.41 5.22 7.39
CA PHE A 18 -6.24 4.08 6.48
C PHE A 18 -5.96 2.76 7.22
N PHE A 19 -5.73 2.79 8.54
CA PHE A 19 -5.51 1.60 9.35
C PHE A 19 -6.77 1.30 10.18
N ARG A 20 -7.40 0.14 9.95
CA ARG A 20 -8.42 -0.37 10.90
C ARG A 20 -7.68 -1.05 12.05
N TYR A 21 -8.04 -0.70 13.29
CA TYR A 21 -7.46 -1.29 14.51
C TYR A 21 -7.65 -2.81 14.61
N GLU A 22 -8.63 -3.36 13.88
CA GLU A 22 -8.75 -4.79 13.63
C GLU A 22 -7.66 -5.21 12.63
N ALA A 23 -6.49 -5.54 13.16
CA ALA A 23 -5.18 -5.70 12.51
C ALA A 23 -5.08 -6.66 11.30
N ASN A 24 -6.19 -7.23 10.81
CA ASN A 24 -6.24 -8.13 9.65
C ASN A 24 -7.16 -7.67 8.51
N PHE A 25 -7.82 -6.51 8.62
CA PHE A 25 -8.78 -6.04 7.62
C PHE A 25 -8.36 -4.71 6.99
N MET A 26 -7.31 -4.75 6.16
CA MET A 26 -7.30 -3.86 5.00
C MET A 26 -7.97 -4.59 3.83
N PRO A 27 -8.77 -3.89 3.01
CA PRO A 27 -9.37 -4.52 1.84
C PRO A 27 -8.27 -4.95 0.86
N GLY A 28 -8.33 -6.20 0.43
CA GLY A 28 -7.63 -6.67 -0.77
C GLY A 28 -6.11 -6.54 -0.77
N GLY A 29 -5.59 -6.30 -1.97
CA GLY A 29 -4.17 -6.42 -2.31
C GLY A 29 -3.78 -7.85 -2.70
N LYS A 30 -2.66 -7.96 -3.41
CA LYS A 30 -2.13 -9.26 -3.84
C LYS A 30 -1.50 -10.00 -2.65
N VAL A 31 -1.63 -11.32 -2.67
CA VAL A 31 -1.15 -12.22 -1.61
C VAL A 31 -0.04 -13.07 -2.18
N ALA A 32 1.08 -13.17 -1.47
CA ALA A 32 2.18 -14.02 -1.88
C ALA A 32 1.75 -15.50 -1.88
N PRO A 33 2.39 -16.39 -2.66
CA PRO A 33 1.98 -17.80 -2.75
C PRO A 33 1.93 -18.53 -1.41
N ASN A 34 2.75 -18.10 -0.44
CA ASN A 34 2.76 -18.62 0.93
C ASN A 34 1.66 -18.05 1.85
N GLY A 35 0.67 -17.36 1.30
CA GLY A 35 -0.46 -16.78 2.05
C GLY A 35 -0.15 -15.47 2.77
N ILE A 36 1.09 -14.96 2.70
CA ILE A 36 1.43 -13.66 3.28
C ILE A 36 0.76 -12.56 2.47
N ARG A 37 -0.06 -11.74 3.12
CA ARG A 37 -0.74 -10.58 2.53
C ARG A 37 0.22 -9.40 2.34
N SER A 38 1.34 -9.65 1.70
CA SER A 38 2.36 -8.67 1.34
C SER A 38 3.10 -9.25 0.16
N TRP A 39 2.84 -8.72 -1.02
CA TRP A 39 3.44 -9.15 -2.26
C TRP A 39 3.76 -7.95 -3.13
N GLY A 40 4.90 -8.04 -3.82
CA GLY A 40 5.32 -7.09 -4.83
C GLY A 40 6.26 -7.76 -5.82
N ALA A 41 6.13 -7.44 -7.11
CA ALA A 41 6.97 -7.99 -8.18
C ALA A 41 8.45 -7.59 -8.01
N THR A 42 8.68 -6.40 -7.46
CA THR A 42 9.98 -5.75 -7.27
C THR A 42 10.04 -5.06 -5.91
N LEU A 43 11.22 -4.55 -5.54
CA LEU A 43 11.37 -3.70 -4.35
C LEU A 43 10.67 -2.34 -4.48
N TYR A 44 10.30 -1.92 -5.70
CA TYR A 44 9.61 -0.66 -5.97
C TYR A 44 8.10 -0.75 -5.77
N ASP A 45 7.58 -1.95 -5.49
CA ASP A 45 6.18 -2.19 -5.17
C ASP A 45 5.89 -2.05 -3.67
N PHE A 46 6.90 -1.71 -2.87
CA PHE A 46 6.74 -1.43 -1.45
C PHE A 46 6.89 0.06 -1.20
N TYR A 47 6.05 0.58 -0.31
CA TYR A 47 5.96 2.01 -0.03
C TYR A 47 5.91 2.25 1.47
N SER A 48 6.49 3.37 1.88
CA SER A 48 6.15 4.01 3.14
C SER A 48 4.88 4.84 2.96
N ILE A 49 4.03 4.89 3.98
CA ILE A 49 2.78 5.66 3.95
C ILE A 49 2.50 6.23 5.33
N LYS A 50 1.86 7.40 5.37
CA LYS A 50 1.27 7.98 6.58
C LYS A 50 -0.17 7.48 6.70
N PRO A 51 -0.46 6.51 7.59
CA PRO A 51 -1.80 5.91 7.66
C PRO A 51 -2.82 6.87 8.28
N ILE A 52 -2.36 7.83 9.10
CA ILE A 52 -3.18 8.81 9.80
C ILE A 52 -2.67 10.20 9.36
N PRO A 53 -3.35 10.90 8.44
CA PRO A 53 -2.86 12.19 7.94
C PRO A 53 -2.62 13.25 9.03
N SER A 54 -3.42 13.23 10.10
CA SER A 54 -3.27 14.13 11.25
C SER A 54 -2.07 13.81 12.16
N GLU A 55 -1.50 12.61 12.06
CA GLU A 55 -0.40 12.13 12.91
C GLU A 55 0.81 11.75 12.05
N PRO A 56 1.54 12.74 11.48
CA PRO A 56 2.55 12.50 10.45
C PRO A 56 3.79 11.73 10.94
N GLY A 57 3.97 11.58 12.25
CA GLY A 57 5.03 10.77 12.85
C GLY A 57 4.78 9.26 12.78
N ILE A 58 3.54 8.83 12.49
CA ILE A 58 3.20 7.42 12.31
C ILE A 58 3.46 7.03 10.85
N ILE A 59 4.31 6.04 10.64
CA ILE A 59 4.69 5.54 9.31
C ILE A 59 4.44 4.03 9.27
N ALA A 60 3.77 3.57 8.21
CA ALA A 60 3.61 2.16 7.89
C ALA A 60 4.35 1.82 6.59
N TYR A 61 4.73 0.56 6.43
CA TYR A 61 5.34 0.03 5.21
C TYR A 61 4.48 -1.11 4.68
N LEU A 62 3.99 -0.99 3.46
CA LEU A 62 3.03 -1.92 2.86
C LEU A 62 3.31 -2.11 1.37
N SER A 63 2.72 -3.16 0.78
CA SER A 63 2.72 -3.33 -0.67
C SER A 63 1.79 -2.33 -1.36
N GLY A 64 2.13 -1.95 -2.57
CA GLY A 64 1.40 -0.99 -3.38
C GLY A 64 -0.03 -1.45 -3.65
N SER A 65 -0.21 -2.72 -4.01
CA SER A 65 -1.55 -3.30 -4.23
C SER A 65 -2.47 -3.24 -3.00
N ARG A 66 -1.92 -3.33 -1.78
CA ARG A 66 -2.70 -3.14 -0.54
C ARG A 66 -3.06 -1.69 -0.32
N ILE A 67 -2.13 -0.77 -0.56
CA ILE A 67 -2.40 0.65 -0.39
C ILE A 67 -3.44 1.10 -1.42
N ALA A 68 -3.28 0.69 -2.68
CA ALA A 68 -4.19 0.97 -3.78
C ALA A 68 -5.64 0.59 -3.47
N ALA A 69 -5.85 -0.63 -2.96
CA ALA A 69 -7.17 -1.12 -2.61
C ALA A 69 -7.88 -0.22 -1.58
N ALA A 70 -7.17 0.26 -0.57
CA ALA A 70 -7.76 1.14 0.43
C ALA A 70 -7.89 2.60 -0.05
N MET A 71 -7.00 3.09 -0.93
CA MET A 71 -7.16 4.43 -1.52
C MET A 71 -8.44 4.51 -2.36
N ARG A 72 -8.75 3.42 -3.09
CA ARG A 72 -10.01 3.27 -3.83
C ARG A 72 -11.22 3.24 -2.89
N GLU A 73 -11.16 2.50 -1.79
CA GLU A 73 -12.24 2.48 -0.78
C GLU A 73 -12.45 3.87 -0.15
N ASN A 74 -11.36 4.58 0.14
CA ASN A 74 -11.42 5.91 0.76
C ASN A 74 -11.86 7.01 -0.20
N GLY A 75 -11.76 6.80 -1.51
CA GLY A 75 -12.00 7.81 -2.54
C GLY A 75 -10.82 8.76 -2.77
N GLU A 76 -9.60 8.38 -2.37
CA GLU A 76 -8.38 9.21 -2.48
C GLU A 76 -7.65 9.02 -3.83
N VAL A 77 -8.35 8.58 -4.87
CA VAL A 77 -7.73 8.14 -6.14
C VAL A 77 -6.99 9.25 -6.89
N GLU A 78 -7.48 10.49 -6.84
CA GLU A 78 -6.85 11.62 -7.54
C GLU A 78 -5.50 12.03 -6.94
N HIS A 79 -5.25 11.68 -5.66
CA HIS A 79 -4.01 12.06 -4.98
C HIS A 79 -2.85 11.10 -5.25
N CYS A 80 -3.12 9.91 -5.79
CA CYS A 80 -2.13 8.83 -5.95
C CYS A 80 -2.28 8.08 -7.28
N ARG A 81 -2.62 8.81 -8.35
CA ARG A 81 -2.93 8.23 -9.68
C ARG A 81 -1.78 7.41 -10.25
N ASP A 82 -0.56 7.91 -10.16
CA ASP A 82 0.63 7.24 -10.72
C ASP A 82 0.93 5.95 -9.95
N GLU A 83 0.78 5.96 -8.62
CA GLU A 83 0.96 4.77 -7.80
C GLU A 83 -0.16 3.74 -8.00
N LEU A 84 -1.39 4.20 -8.24
CA LEU A 84 -2.51 3.33 -8.59
C LEU A 84 -2.29 2.65 -9.95
N GLU A 85 -1.87 3.42 -10.97
CA GLU A 85 -1.53 2.88 -12.29
C GLU A 85 -0.38 1.86 -12.18
N TRP A 86 0.66 2.17 -11.40
CA TRP A 86 1.75 1.24 -11.13
C TRP A 86 1.23 -0.05 -10.45
N ALA A 87 0.41 0.07 -9.41
CA ALA A 87 -0.13 -1.06 -8.68
C ALA A 87 -1.07 -1.94 -9.53
N ASP A 88 -1.78 -1.36 -10.50
CA ASP A 88 -2.66 -2.10 -11.42
C ASP A 88 -1.88 -2.90 -12.46
N ASN A 89 -0.74 -2.36 -12.92
CA ASN A 89 0.14 -3.01 -13.89
C ASN A 89 1.20 -3.93 -13.25
N GLU A 90 1.31 -3.92 -11.92
CA GLU A 90 2.16 -4.84 -11.18
C GLU A 90 1.78 -6.29 -11.56
N GLU A 91 2.77 -7.17 -11.73
CA GLU A 91 2.53 -8.56 -12.13
C GLU A 91 1.66 -9.32 -11.12
N SER A 92 1.26 -10.56 -11.40
CA SER A 92 0.59 -11.39 -10.39
C SER A 92 1.62 -12.20 -9.60
N PRO A 93 1.31 -12.59 -8.33
CA PRO A 93 2.14 -13.52 -7.60
C PRO A 93 2.28 -14.84 -8.37
N CYS A 94 3.53 -15.29 -8.54
CA CYS A 94 3.85 -16.60 -9.07
C CYS A 94 4.69 -17.37 -8.05
N GLU A 95 4.58 -18.70 -8.09
CA GLU A 95 5.56 -19.56 -7.41
C GLU A 95 6.90 -19.42 -8.12
N ILE A 96 7.97 -19.32 -7.33
CA ILE A 96 9.36 -19.25 -7.81
C ILE A 96 9.97 -20.65 -7.67
#